data_AF-A0A956TM40-F1
#
_entry.id   AF-A0A956TM40-F1
#
_cell.length_a   1.000
_cell.length_b   1.000
_cell.length_c   1.000
_cell.angle_alpha   90.00
_cell.angle_beta   90.00
_cell.angle_gamma   90.00
#
_symmetry.space_group_name_H-M   'P 1'
#
loop_
_entity.id
_entity.type
_entity.pdbx_description
1 polymer ?
#
loop_
_entity_poly.entity_id
_entity_poly.type
_entity_poly.pdbx_seq_one_letter_code
_entity_poly.pdbx_strand_id
1 'polypeptide(L)'
;MRIPRPLMSAALASSLVLISGDAAWSQQGYMPPPPDPSNGRTEPVIQQSFQQPAQPQSQPEQRPATDPKLIEEWFGRYDQIRRQAQMNPQEKNRANELLSKGLSIIIPGQEKETTRKLLSSLVSRYQTASEQMKLLPLYHETEQLHRGYYQYFSTAGALFADYLKVQGNILVPDASGNPLASTLMPRKQGLENLEQQVKALDGNLRARFGIPAYKY
;
A
#
# COMPACT_ATOMS: atom_id res chain seq x y z
N MET A 1 22.24 -8.53 65.90
CA MET A 1 22.43 -8.38 64.44
C MET A 1 21.06 -8.28 63.78
N ARG A 2 20.68 -7.08 63.32
CA ARG A 2 19.40 -6.79 62.66
C ARG A 2 19.54 -7.04 61.16
N ILE A 3 18.68 -7.88 60.61
CA ILE A 3 18.55 -8.13 59.17
C ILE A 3 17.41 -7.23 58.66
N PRO A 4 17.64 -6.26 57.75
CA PRO A 4 16.57 -5.48 57.16
C PRO A 4 15.85 -6.22 56.02
N ARG A 5 14.54 -5.96 55.95
CA ARG A 5 13.51 -6.50 55.04
C ARG A 5 13.74 -6.17 53.55
N PRO A 6 13.17 -6.96 52.61
CA PRO A 6 13.15 -6.63 51.19
C PRO A 6 12.10 -5.54 50.87
N LEU A 7 12.49 -4.59 50.01
CA LEU A 7 11.62 -3.58 49.42
C LEU A 7 10.77 -4.21 48.32
N MET A 8 9.45 -4.12 48.47
CA MET A 8 8.49 -4.35 47.39
C MET A 8 8.46 -3.12 46.48
N SER A 9 8.88 -3.28 45.22
CA SER A 9 8.64 -2.28 44.18
C SER A 9 7.26 -2.50 43.57
N ALA A 10 6.39 -1.53 43.78
CA ALA A 10 5.10 -1.39 43.11
C ALA A 10 5.31 -1.09 41.62
N ALA A 11 4.76 -1.93 40.75
CA ALA A 11 4.63 -1.63 39.33
C ALA A 11 3.38 -0.75 39.12
N LEU A 12 3.60 0.51 38.76
CA LEU A 12 2.55 1.43 38.31
C LEU A 12 2.10 1.01 36.91
N ALA A 13 0.85 0.56 36.81
CA ALA A 13 0.15 0.41 35.55
C ALA A 13 -0.12 1.80 34.94
N SER A 14 0.61 2.14 33.89
CA SER A 14 0.26 3.27 33.02
C SER A 14 -0.64 2.78 31.90
N SER A 15 -1.94 2.97 32.10
CA SER A 15 -2.94 2.95 31.03
C SER A 15 -2.67 4.10 30.08
N LEU A 16 -2.18 3.82 28.87
CA LEU A 16 -2.22 4.77 27.77
C LEU A 16 -3.38 4.41 26.85
N VAL A 17 -4.38 5.27 26.91
CA VAL A 17 -5.61 5.27 26.13
C VAL A 17 -5.30 5.45 24.65
N LEU A 18 -5.93 4.61 23.82
CA LEU A 18 -6.09 4.77 22.38
C LEU A 18 -6.72 6.13 22.06
N ILE A 19 -6.03 6.93 21.25
CA ILE A 19 -6.66 8.01 20.50
C ILE A 19 -6.69 7.58 19.03
N SER A 20 -7.86 7.08 18.64
CA SER A 20 -8.36 7.16 17.27
C SER A 20 -8.57 8.64 16.92
N GLY A 21 -8.17 9.05 15.73
CA GLY A 21 -8.34 10.43 15.26
C GLY A 21 -8.39 10.52 13.74
N ASP A 22 -9.62 10.51 13.24
CA ASP A 22 -10.18 11.14 12.04
C ASP A 22 -9.27 11.60 10.89
N ALA A 23 -9.42 10.91 9.76
CA ALA A 23 -9.16 11.48 8.44
C ALA A 23 -10.43 12.19 7.93
N ALA A 24 -10.59 13.45 8.34
CA ALA A 24 -11.51 14.38 7.72
C ALA A 24 -10.72 15.36 6.84
N TRP A 25 -10.67 15.11 5.53
CA TRP A 25 -10.34 16.15 4.55
C TRP A 25 -11.39 16.17 3.45
N SER A 26 -12.12 17.28 3.48
CA SER A 26 -13.19 17.70 2.63
C SER A 26 -12.77 17.83 1.16
N GLN A 27 -13.73 17.52 0.30
CA GLN A 27 -13.75 17.84 -1.12
C GLN A 27 -13.23 19.25 -1.40
N GLN A 28 -12.21 19.36 -2.25
CA GLN A 28 -11.96 20.56 -3.03
C GLN A 28 -12.20 20.23 -4.50
N GLY A 29 -13.10 21.00 -5.08
CA GLY A 29 -13.72 20.74 -6.36
C GLY A 29 -12.75 20.93 -7.52
N TYR A 30 -12.84 20.00 -8.47
CA TYR A 30 -12.40 20.21 -9.83
C TYR A 30 -13.28 21.30 -10.46
N MET A 31 -12.74 22.50 -10.66
CA MET A 31 -13.27 23.43 -11.65
C MET A 31 -12.75 23.01 -13.03
N PRO A 32 -13.61 22.70 -14.02
CA PRO A 32 -13.17 22.57 -15.39
C PRO A 32 -12.73 23.93 -15.94
N PRO A 33 -11.75 23.97 -16.86
CA PRO A 33 -11.33 25.22 -17.52
C PRO A 33 -12.48 25.78 -18.40
N PRO A 34 -12.53 27.11 -18.58
CA PRO A 34 -13.52 27.72 -19.46
C PRO A 34 -13.28 27.32 -20.93
N PRO A 35 -14.35 27.21 -21.73
CA PRO A 35 -14.22 26.98 -23.17
C PRO A 35 -13.63 28.21 -23.87
N ASP A 36 -12.73 27.95 -24.80
CA ASP A 36 -12.05 28.92 -25.67
C ASP A 36 -13.05 29.58 -26.64
N PRO A 37 -13.21 30.92 -26.64
CA PRO A 37 -14.09 31.61 -27.57
C PRO A 37 -13.29 32.16 -28.77
N SER A 38 -12.91 31.32 -29.73
CA SER A 38 -12.36 31.78 -31.03
C SER A 38 -12.39 30.72 -32.13
N ASN A 39 -13.51 30.66 -32.87
CA ASN A 39 -13.56 30.87 -34.32
C ASN A 39 -14.81 30.22 -34.92
N GLY A 40 -15.68 31.08 -35.45
CA GLY A 40 -16.79 30.68 -36.28
C GLY A 40 -16.32 30.07 -37.59
N ARG A 41 -16.81 28.87 -37.89
CA ARG A 41 -17.02 28.39 -39.25
C ARG A 41 -18.18 27.40 -39.23
N THR A 42 -19.29 27.86 -39.79
CA THR A 42 -20.49 27.07 -40.04
C THR A 42 -20.22 26.17 -41.24
N GLU A 43 -20.05 24.87 -41.01
CA GLU A 43 -20.12 23.84 -42.06
C GLU A 43 -21.44 23.07 -41.92
N PRO A 44 -22.19 22.81 -43.01
CA PRO A 44 -23.38 21.99 -42.96
C PRO A 44 -23.00 20.51 -42.81
N VAL A 45 -23.17 19.95 -41.61
CA VAL A 45 -23.03 18.52 -41.36
C VAL A 45 -24.23 17.77 -41.92
N ILE A 46 -23.98 16.96 -42.95
CA ILE A 46 -24.91 15.98 -43.50
C ILE A 46 -25.16 14.91 -42.43
N GLN A 47 -26.40 14.84 -41.95
CA GLN A 47 -26.86 13.88 -40.96
C GLN A 47 -27.04 12.51 -41.63
N GLN A 48 -26.01 11.68 -41.61
CA GLN A 48 -26.09 10.26 -41.95
C GLN A 48 -26.45 9.46 -40.69
N SER A 49 -27.71 9.06 -40.61
CA SER A 49 -28.27 8.18 -39.60
C SER A 49 -27.75 6.74 -39.79
N PHE A 50 -26.65 6.39 -39.12
CA PHE A 50 -26.25 5.00 -38.95
C PHE A 50 -27.08 4.37 -37.83
N GLN A 51 -28.10 3.59 -38.20
CA GLN A 51 -28.77 2.65 -37.30
C GLN A 51 -27.76 1.57 -36.88
N GLN A 52 -27.21 1.70 -35.68
CA GLN A 52 -26.46 0.62 -35.04
C GLN A 52 -27.45 -0.49 -34.63
N PRO A 53 -27.20 -1.76 -35.00
CA PRO A 53 -27.99 -2.87 -34.47
C PRO A 53 -27.76 -2.95 -32.96
N ALA A 54 -28.86 -3.02 -32.21
CA ALA A 54 -28.87 -3.19 -30.76
C ALA A 54 -27.99 -4.39 -30.38
N GLN A 55 -26.85 -4.12 -29.72
CA GLN A 55 -26.07 -5.20 -29.12
C GLN A 55 -26.87 -5.77 -27.94
N PRO A 56 -26.99 -7.10 -27.82
CA PRO A 56 -27.64 -7.72 -26.69
C PRO A 56 -26.92 -7.29 -25.41
N GLN A 57 -27.67 -6.67 -24.50
CA GLN A 57 -27.21 -6.37 -23.15
C GLN A 57 -26.87 -7.68 -22.46
N SER A 58 -25.57 -7.99 -22.36
CA SER A 58 -25.07 -9.09 -21.56
C SER A 58 -25.51 -8.86 -20.12
N GLN A 59 -26.51 -9.61 -19.66
CA GLN A 59 -26.90 -9.63 -18.26
C GLN A 59 -25.67 -10.05 -17.44
N PRO A 60 -25.33 -9.34 -16.34
CA PRO A 60 -24.25 -9.77 -15.48
C PRO A 60 -24.60 -11.16 -14.94
N GLU A 61 -23.82 -12.18 -15.35
CA GLU A 61 -23.92 -13.53 -14.79
C GLU A 61 -23.84 -13.43 -13.27
N GLN A 62 -24.94 -13.72 -12.60
CA GLN A 62 -25.02 -13.77 -11.14
C GLN A 62 -24.18 -14.96 -10.68
N ARG A 63 -22.89 -14.70 -10.39
CA ARG A 63 -22.03 -15.69 -9.76
C ARG A 63 -22.60 -16.01 -8.37
N PRO A 64 -22.61 -17.29 -7.96
CA PRO A 64 -23.07 -17.65 -6.63
C PRO A 64 -22.21 -16.93 -5.57
N ALA A 65 -22.88 -16.38 -4.56
CA ALA A 65 -22.20 -15.70 -3.46
C ALA A 65 -21.31 -16.69 -2.68
N THR A 66 -20.12 -16.25 -2.29
CA THR A 66 -19.22 -17.07 -1.46
C THR A 66 -19.79 -17.22 -0.04
N ASP A 67 -19.61 -18.39 0.58
CA ASP A 67 -19.98 -18.63 1.98
C ASP A 67 -19.29 -17.60 2.90
N PRO A 68 -20.03 -16.84 3.73
CA PRO A 68 -19.46 -15.88 4.67
C PRO A 68 -18.34 -16.44 5.55
N LYS A 69 -18.41 -17.71 5.94
CA LYS A 69 -17.37 -18.34 6.77
C LYS A 69 -16.04 -18.45 6.02
N LEU A 70 -16.08 -18.74 4.72
CA LEU A 70 -14.86 -18.79 3.88
C LEU A 70 -14.25 -17.40 3.72
N ILE A 71 -15.07 -16.35 3.68
CA ILE A 71 -14.59 -14.96 3.65
C ILE A 71 -13.91 -14.61 4.99
N GLU A 72 -14.50 -14.99 6.13
CA GLU A 72 -13.88 -14.78 7.44
C GLU A 72 -12.53 -15.51 7.57
N GLU A 73 -12.48 -16.79 7.18
CA GLU A 73 -11.23 -17.57 7.15
C GLU A 73 -10.19 -16.96 6.22
N TRP A 74 -10.62 -16.43 5.07
CA TRP A 74 -9.76 -15.71 4.14
C TRP A 74 -9.11 -14.49 4.82
N PHE A 75 -9.91 -13.66 5.50
CA PHE A 75 -9.40 -12.49 6.22
C PHE A 75 -8.43 -12.88 7.34
N GLY A 76 -8.67 -13.99 8.03
CA GLY A 76 -7.73 -14.51 9.03
C GLY A 76 -6.35 -14.85 8.47
N ARG A 77 -6.30 -15.56 7.33
CA ARG A 77 -5.02 -15.88 6.65
C ARG A 77 -4.36 -14.63 6.09
N TYR A 78 -5.14 -13.77 5.45
CA TYR A 78 -4.69 -12.50 4.90
C TYR A 78 -4.09 -11.58 5.99
N ASP A 79 -4.68 -11.53 7.19
CA ASP A 79 -4.17 -10.75 8.32
C ASP A 79 -2.83 -11.28 8.84
N GLN A 80 -2.64 -12.60 8.82
CA GLN A 80 -1.35 -13.21 9.13
C GLN A 80 -0.27 -12.77 8.14
N ILE A 81 -0.57 -12.75 6.84
CA ILE A 81 0.36 -12.30 5.80
C ILE A 81 0.74 -10.83 6.02
N ARG A 82 -0.26 -9.97 6.26
CA ARG A 82 -0.03 -8.54 6.53
C ARG A 82 0.86 -8.32 7.74
N ARG A 83 0.60 -9.05 8.83
CA ARG A 83 1.39 -8.94 10.06
C ARG A 83 2.85 -9.33 9.84
N GLN A 84 3.11 -10.37 9.04
CA GLN A 84 4.48 -10.78 8.70
C GLN A 84 5.21 -9.74 7.84
N ALA A 85 4.48 -9.07 6.94
CA ALA A 85 5.05 -8.02 6.08
C ALA A 85 5.26 -6.68 6.81
N GLN A 86 4.62 -6.49 7.95
CA GLN A 86 4.50 -5.20 8.60
C GLN A 86 5.84 -4.73 9.22
N MET A 87 6.13 -3.44 9.03
CA MET A 87 7.20 -2.75 9.74
C MET A 87 6.76 -2.40 11.15
N ASN A 88 7.64 -2.61 12.13
CA ASN A 88 7.44 -2.02 13.45
C ASN A 88 7.66 -0.49 13.42
N PRO A 89 7.22 0.28 14.44
CA PRO A 89 7.35 1.74 14.44
C PRO A 89 8.78 2.24 14.25
N GLN A 90 9.77 1.55 14.83
CA GLN A 90 11.19 1.92 14.70
C GLN A 90 11.68 1.70 13.27
N GLU A 91 11.34 0.56 12.67
CA GLU A 91 11.63 0.24 11.27
C GLU A 91 10.97 1.24 10.32
N LYS A 92 9.71 1.59 10.58
CA LYS A 92 8.96 2.56 9.76
C LYS A 92 9.58 3.95 9.83
N ASN A 93 9.92 4.43 11.03
CA ASN A 93 10.58 5.73 11.20
C ASN A 93 11.93 5.74 10.47
N ARG A 94 12.73 4.68 10.66
CA ARG A 94 14.03 4.56 9.99
C ARG A 94 13.90 4.48 8.47
N ALA A 95 12.97 3.68 7.95
CA ALA A 95 12.70 3.61 6.52
C ALA A 95 12.26 4.98 5.98
N ASN A 96 11.36 5.68 6.67
CA ASN A 96 10.92 7.01 6.27
C ASN A 96 12.05 8.03 6.23
N GLU A 97 12.92 8.07 7.23
CA GLU A 97 14.10 8.94 7.24
C GLU A 97 15.06 8.65 6.09
N LEU A 98 15.29 7.36 5.79
CA LEU A 98 16.17 6.95 4.70
C LEU A 98 15.61 7.34 3.34
N LEU A 99 14.30 7.15 3.17
CA LEU A 99 13.61 7.43 1.92
C LEU A 99 13.42 8.95 1.73
N SER A 100 13.24 9.73 2.80
CA SER A 100 13.03 11.18 2.73
C SER A 100 14.31 11.99 2.54
N LYS A 101 15.45 11.52 3.06
CA LYS A 101 16.77 12.16 2.87
C LYS A 101 17.34 11.99 1.47
N GLY A 102 16.56 11.42 0.53
CA GLY A 102 16.85 11.37 -0.90
C GLY A 102 18.24 10.82 -1.19
N LEU A 103 18.46 9.52 -0.99
CA LEU A 103 19.73 8.84 -1.29
C LEU A 103 20.97 9.64 -0.85
N SER A 104 20.90 10.32 0.30
CA SER A 104 22.01 11.13 0.81
C SER A 104 23.30 10.32 0.68
N ILE A 105 24.14 10.74 -0.25
CA ILE A 105 25.10 9.91 -1.01
C ILE A 105 26.24 9.41 -0.11
N ILE A 106 26.24 9.84 1.15
CA ILE A 106 27.33 9.70 2.11
C ILE A 106 26.72 9.27 3.45
N ILE A 107 26.09 8.11 3.48
CA ILE A 107 25.82 7.43 4.76
C ILE A 107 27.10 6.66 5.14
N PRO A 108 27.87 7.08 6.16
CA PRO A 108 29.13 6.43 6.50
C PRO A 108 28.92 5.07 7.19
N GLY A 109 29.80 4.12 6.85
CA GLY A 109 30.11 2.89 7.59
C GLY A 109 28.92 2.12 8.20
N GLN A 110 28.67 2.34 9.49
CA GLN A 110 27.73 1.55 10.28
C GLN A 110 26.27 1.83 9.94
N GLU A 111 25.93 3.08 9.62
CA GLU A 111 24.57 3.46 9.25
C GLU A 111 24.21 2.86 7.88
N LYS A 112 25.19 2.80 6.95
CA LYS A 112 25.03 2.15 5.63
C LYS A 112 24.65 0.67 5.80
N GLU A 113 25.39 -0.04 6.64
CA GLU A 113 25.16 -1.47 6.87
C GLU A 113 23.83 -1.73 7.58
N THR A 114 23.47 -0.89 8.55
CA THR A 114 22.19 -1.02 9.27
C THR A 114 21.00 -0.79 8.34
N THR A 115 21.11 0.23 7.46
CA THR A 115 20.14 0.49 6.40
C THR A 115 20.05 -0.68 5.42
N ARG A 116 21.18 -1.22 4.99
CA ARG A 116 21.23 -2.38 4.11
C ARG A 116 20.52 -3.58 4.72
N LYS A 117 20.75 -3.86 6.00
CA LYS A 117 20.08 -4.95 6.74
C LYS A 117 18.58 -4.74 6.82
N LEU A 118 18.14 -3.53 7.15
CA LEU A 118 16.71 -3.18 7.20
C LEU A 118 16.06 -3.38 5.82
N LEU A 119 16.61 -2.78 4.77
CA LEU A 119 16.08 -2.89 3.41
C LEU A 119 16.07 -4.34 2.92
N SER A 120 17.11 -5.13 3.19
CA SER A 120 17.18 -6.54 2.81
C SER A 120 16.11 -7.38 3.53
N SER A 121 15.90 -7.11 4.84
CA SER A 121 14.82 -7.72 5.62
C SER A 121 13.45 -7.36 5.05
N LEU A 122 13.23 -6.11 4.65
CA LEU A 122 11.97 -5.68 4.05
C LEU A 122 11.74 -6.36 2.69
N VAL A 123 12.75 -6.42 1.82
CA VAL A 123 12.65 -7.14 0.54
C VAL A 123 12.21 -8.59 0.78
N SER A 124 12.85 -9.31 1.70
CA SER A 124 12.51 -10.70 2.02
C SER A 124 11.08 -10.85 2.56
N ARG A 125 10.67 -9.99 3.50
CA ARG A 125 9.31 -9.99 4.06
C ARG A 125 8.25 -9.72 2.99
N TYR A 126 8.47 -8.73 2.12
CA TYR A 126 7.52 -8.39 1.07
C TYR A 126 7.45 -9.45 -0.04
N GLN A 127 8.58 -10.05 -0.41
CA GLN A 127 8.60 -11.21 -1.32
C GLN A 127 7.79 -12.37 -0.72
N THR A 128 8.09 -12.76 0.53
CA THR A 128 7.35 -13.81 1.24
C THR A 128 5.85 -13.50 1.27
N ALA A 129 5.48 -12.28 1.62
CA ALA A 129 4.08 -11.87 1.66
C ALA A 129 3.41 -11.92 0.28
N SER A 130 4.10 -11.48 -0.78
CA SER A 130 3.57 -11.56 -2.14
C SER A 130 3.37 -13.01 -2.61
N GLU A 131 4.28 -13.93 -2.27
CA GLU A 131 4.13 -15.35 -2.59
C GLU A 131 2.99 -15.97 -1.77
N GLN A 132 2.87 -15.65 -0.49
CA GLN A 132 1.76 -16.12 0.35
C GLN A 132 0.40 -15.59 -0.14
N MET A 133 0.34 -14.35 -0.64
CA MET A 133 -0.89 -13.81 -1.23
C MET A 133 -1.35 -14.65 -2.42
N LYS A 134 -0.43 -15.08 -3.31
CA LYS A 134 -0.78 -15.95 -4.45
C LYS A 134 -1.41 -17.28 -4.04
N LEU A 135 -1.09 -17.76 -2.84
CA LEU A 135 -1.62 -19.03 -2.30
C LEU A 135 -3.01 -18.88 -1.66
N LEU A 136 -3.48 -17.65 -1.43
CA LEU A 136 -4.83 -17.43 -0.93
C LEU A 136 -5.86 -17.74 -2.03
N PRO A 137 -6.99 -18.38 -1.67
CA PRO A 137 -8.09 -18.53 -2.61
C PRO A 137 -8.58 -17.15 -3.04
N LEU A 138 -8.93 -17.05 -4.32
CA LEU A 138 -9.45 -15.81 -4.91
C LEU A 138 -10.98 -15.89 -4.95
N TYR A 139 -11.63 -15.14 -4.05
CA TYR A 139 -13.08 -14.97 -4.04
C TYR A 139 -13.44 -13.64 -4.72
N HIS A 140 -14.59 -13.59 -5.38
CA HIS A 140 -15.02 -12.39 -6.10
C HIS A 140 -15.15 -11.18 -5.15
N GLU A 141 -15.63 -11.43 -3.94
CA GLU A 141 -15.85 -10.43 -2.89
C GLU A 141 -14.55 -9.80 -2.37
N THR A 142 -13.44 -10.56 -2.38
CA THR A 142 -12.14 -10.11 -1.88
C THR A 142 -11.12 -9.90 -2.99
N GLU A 143 -11.49 -10.13 -4.26
CA GLU A 143 -10.57 -10.11 -5.41
C GLU A 143 -9.81 -8.79 -5.52
N GLN A 144 -10.51 -7.66 -5.43
CA GLN A 144 -9.88 -6.34 -5.52
C GLN A 144 -8.87 -6.11 -4.40
N LEU A 145 -9.20 -6.55 -3.18
CA LEU A 145 -8.33 -6.42 -2.00
C LEU A 145 -7.11 -7.32 -2.12
N HIS A 146 -7.32 -8.56 -2.57
CA HIS A 146 -6.26 -9.52 -2.85
C HIS A 146 -5.26 -8.92 -3.85
N ARG A 147 -5.75 -8.49 -5.02
CA ARG A 147 -4.91 -7.93 -6.09
C ARG A 147 -4.20 -6.66 -5.63
N GLY A 148 -4.88 -5.80 -4.88
CA GLY A 148 -4.32 -4.59 -4.30
C GLY A 148 -3.15 -4.85 -3.35
N TYR A 149 -3.31 -5.76 -2.39
CA TYR A 149 -2.20 -6.10 -1.47
C TYR A 149 -1.08 -6.89 -2.15
N TYR A 150 -1.39 -7.76 -3.10
CA TYR A 150 -0.38 -8.42 -3.92
C TYR A 150 0.49 -7.39 -4.67
N GLN A 151 -0.15 -6.42 -5.33
CA GLN A 151 0.53 -5.34 -6.03
C GLN A 151 1.34 -4.48 -5.06
N TYR A 152 0.79 -4.15 -3.89
CA TYR A 152 1.49 -3.39 -2.86
C TYR A 152 2.76 -4.10 -2.40
N PHE A 153 2.68 -5.37 -1.99
CA PHE A 153 3.85 -6.12 -1.54
C PHE A 153 4.91 -6.28 -2.63
N SER A 154 4.49 -6.60 -3.86
CA SER A 154 5.41 -6.74 -4.99
C SER A 154 6.11 -5.43 -5.33
N THR A 155 5.35 -4.31 -5.35
CA THR A 155 5.88 -2.98 -5.65
C THR A 155 6.80 -2.48 -4.54
N ALA A 156 6.43 -2.69 -3.27
CA ALA A 156 7.24 -2.34 -2.11
C ALA A 156 8.57 -3.11 -2.10
N GLY A 157 8.52 -4.42 -2.31
CA GLY A 157 9.71 -5.27 -2.39
C GLY A 157 10.66 -4.83 -3.50
N ALA A 158 10.13 -4.56 -4.70
CA ALA A 158 10.92 -4.04 -5.82
C ALA A 158 11.53 -2.66 -5.51
N LEU A 159 10.77 -1.76 -4.88
CA LEU A 159 11.26 -0.44 -4.49
C LEU A 159 12.45 -0.54 -3.53
N PHE A 160 12.33 -1.34 -2.46
CA PHE A 160 13.42 -1.52 -1.50
C PHE A 160 14.65 -2.22 -2.11
N ALA A 161 14.45 -3.17 -3.04
CA ALA A 161 15.54 -3.78 -3.78
C ALA A 161 16.28 -2.77 -4.66
N ASP A 162 15.57 -1.82 -5.26
CA ASP A 162 16.20 -0.76 -6.05
C ASP A 162 16.94 0.26 -5.19
N TYR A 163 16.41 0.60 -4.00
CA TYR A 163 17.15 1.38 -3.01
C TYR A 163 18.48 0.70 -2.61
N LEU A 164 18.49 -0.63 -2.43
CA LEU A 164 19.72 -1.39 -2.16
C LEU A 164 20.72 -1.29 -3.30
N LYS A 165 20.28 -1.38 -4.56
CA LYS A 165 21.15 -1.23 -5.73
C LYS A 165 21.78 0.16 -5.76
N VAL A 166 20.98 1.20 -5.59
CA VAL A 166 21.44 2.59 -5.63
C VAL A 166 22.38 2.90 -4.45
N GLN A 167 22.16 2.31 -3.28
CA GLN A 167 23.08 2.41 -2.13
C GLN A 167 24.47 1.78 -2.42
N GLY A 168 24.51 0.78 -3.30
CA GLY A 168 25.75 0.15 -3.79
C GLY A 168 26.41 0.94 -4.92
N ASN A 169 25.61 1.47 -5.85
CA ASN A 169 26.05 2.25 -6.99
C ASN A 169 24.98 3.28 -7.39
N ILE A 170 25.26 4.57 -7.16
CA ILE A 170 24.29 5.64 -7.42
C ILE A 170 23.98 5.83 -8.91
N LEU A 171 24.92 5.47 -9.79
CA LEU A 171 24.80 5.60 -11.24
C LEU A 171 24.21 4.35 -11.89
N VAL A 172 23.68 3.42 -11.10
CA VAL A 172 23.04 2.22 -11.66
C VAL A 172 21.88 2.64 -12.57
N PRO A 173 21.90 2.23 -13.86
CA PRO A 173 20.83 2.56 -14.77
C PRO A 173 19.60 1.66 -14.53
N ASP A 174 18.42 2.17 -14.87
CA ASP A 174 17.20 1.39 -15.02
C ASP A 174 17.18 0.65 -16.37
N ALA A 175 16.08 -0.05 -16.66
CA ALA A 175 15.91 -0.80 -17.91
C ALA A 175 15.91 0.10 -19.17
N SER A 176 15.64 1.40 -19.01
CA SER A 176 15.61 2.40 -20.08
C SER A 176 16.94 3.15 -20.21
N GLY A 177 17.94 2.83 -19.37
CA GLY A 177 19.24 3.49 -19.35
C GLY A 177 19.30 4.77 -18.51
N ASN A 178 18.22 5.18 -17.85
CA ASN A 178 18.20 6.36 -16.99
C ASN A 178 18.72 6.04 -15.59
N PRO A 179 19.26 7.00 -14.81
CA PRO A 179 19.68 6.74 -13.44
C PRO A 179 18.51 6.23 -12.58
N LEU A 180 18.62 5.01 -12.03
CA LEU A 180 17.57 4.37 -11.24
C LEU A 180 17.13 5.24 -10.06
N ALA A 181 18.09 5.95 -9.45
CA ALA A 181 17.89 6.91 -8.37
C ALA A 181 16.77 7.93 -8.65
N SER A 182 16.68 8.42 -9.88
CA SER A 182 15.69 9.43 -10.29
C SER A 182 14.25 8.90 -10.24
N THR A 183 14.06 7.59 -10.33
CA THR A 183 12.74 6.94 -10.39
C THR A 183 12.18 6.59 -9.01
N LEU A 184 13.02 6.59 -7.97
CA LEU A 184 12.65 6.04 -6.65
C LEU A 184 11.61 6.90 -5.93
N MET A 185 11.76 8.22 -5.96
CA MET A 185 10.85 9.13 -5.27
C MET A 185 9.42 9.10 -5.85
N PRO A 186 9.21 9.20 -7.19
CA PRO A 186 7.88 9.01 -7.77
C PRO A 186 7.27 7.65 -7.45
N ARG A 187 8.07 6.57 -7.49
CA ARG A 187 7.59 5.22 -7.15
C ARG A 187 7.20 5.08 -5.67
N LYS A 188 7.91 5.75 -4.77
CA LYS A 188 7.53 5.83 -3.34
C LYS A 188 6.18 6.50 -3.16
N GLN A 189 5.96 7.65 -3.80
CA GLN A 189 4.67 8.36 -3.75
C GLN A 189 3.54 7.48 -4.31
N GLY A 190 3.79 6.82 -5.44
CA GLY A 190 2.84 5.85 -6.01
C GLY A 190 2.51 4.71 -5.05
N LEU A 191 3.51 4.18 -4.34
CA LEU A 191 3.32 3.14 -3.33
C LEU A 191 2.50 3.62 -2.13
N GLU A 192 2.73 4.85 -1.64
CA GLU A 192 1.96 5.46 -0.55
C GLU A 192 0.49 5.63 -0.94
N ASN A 193 0.22 6.09 -2.17
CA ASN A 193 -1.14 6.20 -2.70
C ASN A 193 -1.82 4.83 -2.80
N LEU A 194 -1.11 3.81 -3.30
CA LEU A 194 -1.60 2.43 -3.34
C LEU A 194 -1.92 1.90 -1.94
N GLU A 195 -1.04 2.15 -0.97
CA GLU A 195 -1.27 1.72 0.42
C GLU A 195 -2.57 2.33 0.98
N GLN A 196 -2.80 3.62 0.76
CA GLN A 196 -4.02 4.30 1.21
C GLN A 196 -5.27 3.73 0.57
N GLN A 197 -5.27 3.54 -0.75
CA GLN A 197 -6.40 2.97 -1.50
C GLN A 197 -6.75 1.57 -1.00
N VAL A 198 -5.73 0.72 -0.83
CA VAL A 198 -5.91 -0.67 -0.43
C VAL A 198 -6.33 -0.77 1.05
N LYS A 199 -5.85 0.13 1.93
CA LYS A 199 -6.35 0.23 3.32
C LYS A 199 -7.82 0.69 3.39
N ALA A 200 -8.22 1.64 2.55
CA ALA A 200 -9.61 2.07 2.48
C ALA A 200 -10.52 0.92 2.02
N LEU A 201 -10.09 0.17 1.00
CA LEU A 201 -10.79 -1.01 0.51
C LEU A 201 -10.92 -2.10 1.59
N ASP A 202 -9.84 -2.37 2.33
CA ASP A 202 -9.82 -3.30 3.47
C ASP A 202 -10.87 -2.91 4.52
N GLY A 203 -10.88 -1.63 4.93
CA GLY A 203 -11.85 -1.11 5.89
C GLY A 203 -13.30 -1.26 5.41
N ASN A 204 -13.57 -0.91 4.15
CA ASN A 204 -14.90 -1.01 3.55
C ASN A 204 -15.40 -2.47 3.47
N LEU A 205 -14.53 -3.39 3.05
CA LEU A 205 -14.90 -4.81 2.95
C LEU A 205 -15.14 -5.42 4.33
N ARG A 206 -14.29 -5.11 5.30
CA ARG A 206 -14.49 -5.56 6.68
C ARG A 206 -15.82 -5.10 7.25
N ALA A 207 -16.14 -3.81 7.08
CA ALA A 207 -17.42 -3.27 7.52
C ALA A 207 -18.60 -3.99 6.83
N ARG A 208 -18.49 -4.26 5.52
CA ARG A 208 -19.52 -4.99 4.75
C ARG A 208 -19.76 -6.42 5.24
N PHE A 209 -18.71 -7.13 5.64
CA PHE A 209 -18.79 -8.54 6.08
C PHE A 209 -18.85 -8.71 7.60
N GLY A 210 -18.91 -7.62 8.38
CA GLY A 210 -18.92 -7.69 9.85
C GLY A 210 -17.60 -8.18 10.45
N ILE A 211 -16.49 -8.06 9.73
CA ILE A 211 -15.17 -8.54 10.16
C ILE A 211 -14.48 -7.44 10.97
N PRO A 212 -13.88 -7.75 12.13
CA PRO A 212 -13.18 -6.75 12.93
C PRO A 212 -12.07 -6.05 12.14
N ALA A 213 -11.93 -4.73 12.36
CA ALA A 213 -10.85 -3.95 11.78
C ALA A 213 -9.49 -4.55 12.16
N TYR A 214 -8.55 -4.57 11.19
CA TYR A 214 -7.20 -5.02 11.44
C TYR A 214 -6.53 -4.16 12.51
N LYS A 215 -5.96 -4.80 13.54
CA LYS A 215 -5.19 -4.15 14.60
C LYS A 215 -3.74 -4.56 14.50
N TYR A 216 -2.87 -3.55 14.59
CA TYR A 216 -1.43 -3.73 14.71
C TYR A 216 -1.06 -4.16 16.14
#